data_AF-A0AA96XFQ9-F1
#
_entry.id   AF-A0AA96XFQ9-F1
#
_cell.length_a   1.000
_cell.length_b   1.000
_cell.length_c   1.000
_cell.angle_alpha   90.00
_cell.angle_beta   90.00
_cell.angle_gamma   90.00
#
_symmetry.space_group_name_H-M   'P 1'
#
loop_
_entity.id
_entity.type
_entity.pdbx_description
1 polymer ?
#
loop_
_entity_poly.entity_id
_entity_poly.type
_entity_poly.pdbx_seq_one_letter_code
_entity_poly.pdbx_strand_id
1 'polypeptide(L)'
;MPIPFERLALVAWVLGRERAGTLLGELGEESAVRAREHLQRLSALPSAQRQAKVAVEFGERADAAARLRRLMSDAPPMLRREIFRRLPPYHRTLFPDASLAPQAAEVPPALGALADRLIREATR
;
A
#
# COMPACT_ATOMS: atom_id res chain seq x y z
N MET A 1 -0.53 12.97 -12.46
CA MET A 1 -1.12 11.94 -13.33
C MET A 1 -2.59 11.77 -12.96
N PRO A 2 -3.53 11.74 -13.91
CA PRO A 2 -4.94 11.52 -13.60
C PRO A 2 -5.10 10.13 -12.96
N ILE A 3 -5.87 10.05 -11.87
CA ILE A 3 -6.16 8.77 -11.22
C ILE A 3 -6.99 7.93 -12.21
N PRO A 4 -6.57 6.70 -12.55
CA PRO A 4 -7.35 5.85 -13.47
C PRO A 4 -8.75 5.60 -12.90
N PHE A 5 -9.80 5.86 -13.67
CA PHE A 5 -11.20 5.68 -13.23
C PHE A 5 -11.50 4.27 -12.73
N GLU A 6 -10.80 3.27 -13.27
CA GLU A 6 -10.86 1.90 -12.79
C GLU A 6 -10.41 1.76 -11.33
N ARG A 7 -9.34 2.45 -10.92
CA ARG A 7 -8.88 2.46 -9.52
C ARG A 7 -9.86 3.17 -8.61
N LEU A 8 -10.44 4.29 -9.06
CA LEU A 8 -11.48 4.98 -8.29
C LEU A 8 -12.71 4.10 -8.05
N ALA A 9 -13.17 3.38 -9.07
CA ALA A 9 -14.28 2.44 -8.95
C ALA A 9 -13.96 1.30 -7.97
N LEU A 10 -12.72 0.79 -8.02
CA LEU A 10 -12.25 -0.31 -7.17
C LEU A 10 -12.11 0.13 -5.70
N VAL A 11 -11.63 1.36 -5.43
CA VAL A 11 -11.62 1.98 -4.09
C VAL A 11 -13.03 2.21 -3.56
N ALA A 12 -13.91 2.83 -4.37
CA ALA A 12 -15.29 3.11 -3.97
C ALA A 12 -16.04 1.82 -3.60
N TRP A 13 -15.78 0.73 -4.32
CA TRP A 13 -16.35 -0.58 -4.03
C TRP A 13 -15.78 -1.20 -2.74
N VAL A 14 -14.46 -1.12 -2.49
CA VAL A 14 -13.84 -1.65 -1.27
C VAL A 14 -14.30 -0.89 -0.02
N LEU A 15 -14.38 0.44 -0.09
CA LEU A 15 -14.71 1.28 1.08
C LEU A 15 -16.21 1.39 1.36
N GLY A 16 -17.05 1.21 0.35
CA GLY A 16 -18.48 1.46 0.49
C GLY A 16 -19.29 0.74 -0.56
N ARG A 17 -19.09 -0.58 -0.71
CA ARG A 17 -19.73 -1.48 -1.70
C ARG A 17 -21.14 -1.09 -2.15
N GLU A 18 -22.04 -0.76 -1.22
CA GLU A 18 -23.42 -0.37 -1.51
C GLU A 18 -23.57 1.10 -1.96
N ARG A 19 -22.70 1.98 -1.46
CA ARG A 19 -22.65 3.43 -1.75
C ARG A 19 -21.70 3.80 -2.89
N ALA A 20 -20.99 2.84 -3.46
CA ALA A 20 -19.95 3.07 -4.47
C ALA A 20 -20.49 3.83 -5.69
N GLY A 21 -21.70 3.51 -6.15
CA GLY A 21 -22.34 4.22 -7.27
C GLY A 21 -22.71 5.67 -6.94
N THR A 22 -23.07 5.96 -5.68
CA THR A 22 -23.35 7.31 -5.18
C THR A 22 -22.07 8.13 -5.06
N LEU A 23 -21.01 7.54 -4.48
CA LEU A 23 -19.71 8.18 -4.32
C LEU A 23 -19.08 8.57 -5.67
N LEU A 24 -19.24 7.74 -6.69
CA LEU A 24 -18.75 8.03 -8.04
C LEU A 24 -19.66 9.01 -8.82
N GLY A 25 -20.90 9.18 -8.36
CA GLY A 25 -21.87 10.11 -8.96
C GLY A 25 -21.58 11.58 -8.66
N GLU A 26 -20.73 11.86 -7.69
CA GLU A 26 -20.27 13.23 -7.34
C GLU A 26 -19.11 13.70 -8.24
N LEU A 27 -18.61 12.84 -9.13
CA LEU A 27 -17.66 13.23 -10.17
C LEU A 27 -18.37 14.02 -11.28
N GLY A 28 -17.64 14.87 -12.01
CA GLY A 28 -18.18 15.52 -13.21
C GLY A 28 -18.77 14.50 -14.20
N GLU A 29 -19.85 14.85 -14.91
CA GLU A 29 -20.72 13.91 -15.65
C GLU A 29 -19.98 12.84 -16.46
N GLU A 30 -19.01 13.24 -17.29
CA GLU A 30 -18.26 12.30 -18.14
C GLU A 30 -17.40 11.31 -17.32
N SER A 31 -16.84 11.79 -16.20
CA SER A 31 -16.04 10.97 -15.28
C SER A 31 -16.90 10.01 -14.47
N ALA A 32 -18.10 10.43 -14.07
CA ALA A 32 -19.07 9.60 -13.36
C ALA A 32 -19.56 8.43 -14.22
N VAL A 33 -19.85 8.67 -15.51
CA VAL A 33 -20.25 7.61 -16.46
C VAL A 33 -19.16 6.55 -16.57
N ARG A 34 -17.93 6.95 -16.88
CA ARG A 34 -16.80 6.02 -17.02
C ARG A 34 -16.55 5.23 -15.72
N ALA A 35 -16.58 5.90 -14.57
CA ALA A 35 -16.37 5.24 -13.28
C ALA A 35 -17.48 4.23 -12.94
N ARG A 36 -18.74 4.52 -13.29
CA ARG A 36 -19.86 3.58 -13.13
C ARG A 36 -19.75 2.36 -14.04
N GLU A 37 -19.32 2.53 -15.29
CA GLU A 37 -19.07 1.40 -16.20
C GLU A 37 -17.96 0.49 -15.67
N HIS A 38 -16.92 1.05 -15.07
CA HIS A 38 -15.88 0.27 -14.40
C HIS A 38 -16.44 -0.46 -13.17
N LEU A 39 -17.27 0.20 -12.35
CA LEU A 39 -17.90 -0.42 -11.19
C LEU A 39 -18.82 -1.59 -11.59
N GLN A 40 -19.61 -1.44 -12.64
CA GLN A 40 -20.47 -2.50 -13.18
C GLN A 40 -19.63 -3.72 -13.61
N ARG A 41 -18.57 -3.50 -14.40
CA ARG A 41 -17.64 -4.57 -14.81
C ARG A 41 -17.01 -5.27 -13.61
N LEU A 42 -16.58 -4.52 -12.59
CA LEU A 42 -16.02 -5.09 -11.36
C LEU A 42 -17.05 -5.90 -10.57
N SER A 43 -18.30 -5.43 -10.49
CA SER A 43 -19.37 -6.11 -9.77
C SER A 43 -19.73 -7.47 -10.38
N ALA A 44 -19.58 -7.61 -11.71
CA ALA A 44 -19.87 -8.84 -12.45
C ALA A 44 -18.80 -9.94 -12.27
N LEU A 45 -17.60 -9.59 -11.79
CA LEU A 45 -16.53 -10.57 -11.58
C LEU A 45 -16.82 -11.50 -10.38
N PRO A 46 -16.41 -12.77 -10.39
CA PRO A 46 -16.42 -13.63 -9.21
C PRO A 46 -15.64 -13.05 -8.02
N SER A 47 -16.01 -13.41 -6.80
CA SER A 47 -15.41 -12.85 -5.57
C SER A 47 -13.89 -13.00 -5.53
N ALA A 48 -13.36 -14.17 -5.89
CA ALA A 48 -11.93 -14.44 -5.92
C ALA A 48 -11.18 -13.55 -6.92
N GLN A 49 -11.77 -13.33 -8.12
CA GLN A 49 -11.16 -12.47 -9.13
C GLN A 49 -11.18 -10.99 -8.72
N ARG A 50 -12.25 -10.54 -8.03
CA ARG A 50 -12.28 -9.19 -7.45
C ARG A 50 -11.20 -9.01 -6.38
N GLN A 51 -11.09 -9.96 -5.46
CA GLN A 51 -10.07 -9.92 -4.40
C GLN A 51 -8.66 -9.94 -4.98
N ALA A 52 -8.41 -10.75 -6.02
CA ALA A 52 -7.13 -10.76 -6.74
C ALA A 52 -6.84 -9.39 -7.38
N LYS A 53 -7.84 -8.75 -8.02
CA LYS A 53 -7.66 -7.43 -8.63
C LYS A 53 -7.42 -6.33 -7.60
N VAL A 54 -8.08 -6.38 -6.43
CA VAL A 54 -7.80 -5.50 -5.29
C VAL A 54 -6.37 -5.72 -4.78
N ALA A 55 -5.95 -6.97 -4.63
CA ALA A 55 -4.60 -7.31 -4.17
C ALA A 55 -3.52 -6.86 -5.16
N VAL A 56 -3.78 -6.93 -6.47
CA VAL A 56 -2.83 -6.45 -7.49
C VAL A 56 -2.75 -4.93 -7.53
N GLU A 57 -3.87 -4.22 -7.42
CA GLU A 57 -3.91 -2.76 -7.55
C GLU A 57 -3.56 -2.02 -6.25
N PHE A 58 -3.88 -2.62 -5.09
CA PHE A 58 -3.75 -1.98 -3.78
C PHE A 58 -3.05 -2.83 -2.72
N GLY A 59 -2.78 -4.10 -3.01
CA GLY A 59 -2.01 -4.96 -2.13
C GLY A 59 -0.53 -4.65 -2.15
N GLU A 60 0.21 -5.34 -1.29
CA GLU A 60 1.67 -5.24 -1.25
C GLU A 60 2.27 -5.82 -2.53
N ARG A 61 3.38 -5.23 -2.98
CA ARG A 61 4.12 -5.77 -4.13
C ARG A 61 4.51 -7.22 -3.85
N ALA A 62 4.39 -8.08 -4.88
CA ALA A 62 4.77 -9.48 -4.78
C ALA A 62 6.25 -9.70 -4.37
N ASP A 63 7.12 -8.74 -4.69
CA ASP A 63 8.55 -8.76 -4.36
C ASP A 63 8.92 -7.96 -3.09
N ALA A 64 7.93 -7.48 -2.32
CA ALA A 64 8.15 -6.62 -1.16
C ALA A 64 9.13 -7.22 -0.15
N ALA A 65 9.01 -8.51 0.17
CA ALA A 65 9.91 -9.19 1.09
C ALA A 65 11.37 -9.21 0.58
N ALA A 66 11.58 -9.42 -0.71
CA ALA A 66 12.93 -9.42 -1.31
C ALA A 66 13.52 -8.00 -1.32
N ARG A 67 12.71 -6.98 -1.66
CA ARG A 67 13.11 -5.58 -1.66
C ARG A 67 13.45 -5.08 -0.25
N LEU A 68 12.64 -5.44 0.75
CA LEU A 68 12.90 -5.09 2.15
C LEU A 68 14.20 -5.74 2.66
N ARG A 69 14.49 -7.00 2.28
CA ARG A 69 15.77 -7.64 2.62
C ARG A 69 16.95 -6.90 2.02
N ARG A 70 16.86 -6.54 0.73
CA ARG A 70 17.89 -5.76 0.05
C ARG A 70 18.09 -4.38 0.69
N LEU A 71 16.99 -3.67 0.95
CA LEU A 71 17.01 -2.38 1.64
C LEU A 71 17.71 -2.48 3.00
N MET A 72 17.40 -3.50 3.79
CA MET A 72 18.02 -3.70 5.10
C MET A 72 19.52 -4.04 4.99
N SER A 73 19.92 -4.80 3.97
CA SER A 73 21.33 -5.09 3.68
C SER A 73 22.12 -3.83 3.33
N ASP A 74 21.56 -3.01 2.43
CA ASP A 74 22.23 -1.83 1.87
C ASP A 74 22.19 -0.61 2.83
N ALA A 75 21.25 -0.59 3.77
CA ALA A 75 21.08 0.53 4.70
C ALA A 75 22.21 0.59 5.76
N PRO A 76 22.72 1.80 6.08
CA PRO A 76 23.60 2.02 7.22
C PRO A 76 22.95 1.60 8.56
N PRO A 77 23.73 1.23 9.59
CA PRO A 77 23.19 0.66 10.84
C PRO A 77 22.11 1.51 11.54
N MET A 78 22.28 2.83 11.56
CA MET A 78 21.28 3.74 12.16
C MET A 78 19.95 3.73 11.38
N LEU A 79 20.03 3.77 10.04
CA LEU A 79 18.85 3.73 9.18
C LEU A 79 18.17 2.35 9.24
N ARG A 80 18.94 1.27 9.30
CA ARG A 80 18.43 -0.11 9.44
C ARG A 80 17.58 -0.27 10.71
N ARG A 81 18.05 0.27 11.83
CA ARG A 81 17.30 0.28 13.10
C ARG A 81 16.02 1.09 13.01
N GLU A 82 16.07 2.27 12.41
CA GLU A 82 14.89 3.12 12.26
C GLU A 82 13.85 2.48 11.30
N ILE A 83 14.31 1.85 10.22
CA ILE A 83 13.45 1.05 9.33
C ILE A 83 12.79 -0.09 10.10
N PHE A 84 13.54 -0.87 10.88
CA PHE A 84 13.00 -1.95 11.71
C PHE A 84 11.97 -1.46 12.73
N ARG A 85 12.24 -0.33 13.39
CA ARG A 85 11.32 0.29 14.36
C ARG A 85 9.98 0.67 13.71
N ARG A 86 10.00 1.19 12.48
CA ARG A 86 8.79 1.63 11.77
C ARG A 86 8.12 0.56 10.91
N LEU A 87 8.79 -0.56 10.66
CA LEU A 87 8.23 -1.69 9.92
C LEU A 87 6.96 -2.23 10.59
N PRO A 88 5.89 -2.51 9.81
CA PRO A 88 4.72 -3.19 10.32
C PRO A 88 5.07 -4.53 10.98
N PRO A 89 4.38 -4.96 12.05
CA PRO A 89 4.72 -6.16 12.81
C PRO A 89 4.90 -7.42 11.95
N TYR A 90 4.05 -7.61 10.94
CA TYR A 90 4.13 -8.76 10.03
C TYR A 90 5.48 -8.84 9.29
N HIS A 91 6.00 -7.70 8.81
CA HIS A 91 7.29 -7.67 8.12
C HIS A 91 8.49 -7.82 9.04
N ARG A 92 8.35 -7.57 10.35
CA ARG A 92 9.45 -7.76 11.31
C ARG A 92 9.87 -9.22 11.42
N THR A 93 8.96 -10.17 11.15
CA THR A 93 9.26 -11.60 11.12
C THR A 93 10.32 -11.96 10.06
N LEU A 94 10.52 -11.11 9.05
CA LEU A 94 11.58 -11.28 8.05
C LEU A 94 12.99 -11.00 8.60
N PHE A 95 13.09 -10.36 9.76
CA PHE A 95 14.33 -9.88 10.36
C PHE A 95 14.42 -10.31 11.84
N PRO A 96 14.77 -11.57 12.13
CA PRO A 96 14.82 -12.10 13.50
C PRO A 96 15.99 -11.58 14.35
N ASP A 97 16.78 -10.64 13.83
CA ASP A 97 18.02 -10.17 14.44
C ASP A 97 17.76 -9.28 15.67
N ALA A 98 18.21 -9.74 16.84
CA ALA A 98 18.06 -9.04 18.11
C ALA A 98 18.80 -7.68 18.16
N SER A 99 19.79 -7.47 17.29
CA SER A 99 20.56 -6.20 17.22
C SER A 99 19.74 -5.02 16.68
N LEU A 100 18.55 -5.29 16.13
CA LEU A 100 17.60 -4.31 15.60
C LEU A 100 16.53 -3.90 16.63
N ALA A 101 16.55 -4.49 17.83
CA ALA A 101 15.62 -4.13 18.89
C ALA A 101 15.61 -2.61 19.13
N PRO A 102 14.44 -1.97 19.33
CA PRO A 102 14.37 -0.53 19.50
C PRO A 102 15.13 -0.12 20.77
N GLN A 103 16.30 0.49 20.60
CA GLN A 103 16.93 1.24 21.68
C GLN A 103 16.28 2.61 21.72
N ALA A 104 15.99 3.13 22.91
CA ALA A 104 15.36 4.43 23.14
C ALA A 104 16.31 5.62 22.84
N ALA A 105 17.13 5.50 21.81
CA ALA A 105 17.96 6.60 21.33
C ALA A 105 17.07 7.56 20.55
N GLU A 106 17.19 8.86 20.85
CA GLU A 106 16.46 9.90 20.16
C GLU A 106 16.95 9.98 18.71
N VAL A 107 16.07 9.62 17.76
CA VAL A 107 16.39 9.58 16.33
C VAL A 107 15.98 10.90 15.68
N PRO A 108 16.85 11.53 14.87
CA PRO A 108 16.48 12.74 14.14
C PRO A 108 15.20 12.55 13.31
N PRO A 109 14.22 13.47 13.36
CA PRO A 109 12.95 13.33 12.64
C PRO A 109 13.10 13.07 11.13
N ALA A 110 14.12 13.66 10.51
CA ALA A 110 14.45 13.47 9.09
C ALA A 110 14.81 12.01 8.77
N LEU A 111 15.49 11.30 9.67
CA LEU A 111 15.84 9.90 9.48
C LEU A 111 14.58 9.01 9.54
N GLY A 112 13.64 9.36 10.42
CA GLY A 112 12.34 8.71 10.49
C GLY A 112 11.51 8.89 9.22
N ALA A 113 11.46 10.10 8.68
CA ALA A 113 10.76 10.38 7.43
C ALA A 113 11.38 9.62 6.24
N LEU A 114 12.72 9.52 6.20
CA LEU A 114 13.44 8.74 5.19
C LEU A 114 13.09 7.25 5.30
N ALA A 115 13.10 6.68 6.51
CA ALA A 115 12.72 5.28 6.74
C ALA A 115 11.29 4.99 6.25
N ASP A 116 10.32 5.85 6.58
CA ASP A 116 8.93 5.68 6.14
C ASP A 116 8.77 5.74 4.62
N ARG A 117 9.56 6.59 3.96
CA ARG A 117 9.58 6.67 2.50
C ARG A 117 10.12 5.38 1.89
N LEU A 118 11.25 4.89 2.39
CA LEU A 118 11.91 3.68 1.88
C LEU A 118 11.05 2.43 2.10
N ILE A 119 10.37 2.32 3.25
CA ILE A 119 9.41 1.22 3.51
C ILE A 119 8.28 1.25 2.49
N ARG A 120 7.70 2.44 2.23
CA ARG A 120 6.63 2.61 1.24
C ARG A 120 7.11 2.22 -0.16
N GLU A 121 8.28 2.70 -0.58
CA GLU A 121 8.86 2.36 -1.89
C GLU A 121 9.23 0.87 -2.03
N ALA A 122 9.53 0.18 -0.92
CA ALA A 122 9.81 -1.25 -0.94
C ALA A 122 8.52 -2.10 -1.01
N THR A 123 7.41 -1.59 -0.48
CA THR A 123 6.15 -2.35 -0.28
C THR A 123 5.03 -1.98 -1.26
N ARG A 124 5.13 -0.83 -1.96
CA ARG A 124 4.16 -0.31 -2.95
C ARG A 124 4.82 -0.03 -4.29
#